data_AF-A0A2A4X2R9-F1
#
_entry.id   AF-A0A2A4X2R9-F1
#
_cell.length_a   1.000
_cell.length_b   1.000
_cell.length_c   1.000
_cell.angle_alpha   90.00
_cell.angle_beta   90.00
_cell.angle_gamma   90.00
#
_symmetry.space_group_name_H-M   'P 1'
#
loop_
_entity.id
_entity.type
_entity.pdbx_description
1 polymer ?
#
loop_
_entity_poly.entity_id
_entity_poly.type
_entity_poly.pdbx_seq_one_letter_code
_entity_poly.pdbx_strand_id
1 'polypeptide(L)'
;MNIENSPYIFYQVLAIVAFLVVDSSSGIIASISIGGDTLSSAAKDQIYYTATQPAGSAFLLLPYLTLSWISASLARKKLFESSKFIFFLGVMIIWTMTALGYRSAELLMQDGYYTAAIFEVAFLPLEFIPWLLVLLFIRYMLVRKSKET
;
A
#
# COMPACT_ATOMS: atom_id res chain seq x y z
N MET A 1 -4.31 20.79 10.40
CA MET A 1 -3.05 20.33 11.03
C MET A 1 -1.90 20.74 10.12
N ASN A 2 -1.02 21.64 10.57
CA ASN A 2 0.12 22.07 9.73
C ASN A 2 1.11 20.90 9.61
N ILE A 3 1.37 20.47 8.38
CA ILE A 3 2.31 19.38 8.05
C ILE A 3 3.69 19.69 8.63
N GLU A 4 4.05 20.97 8.70
CA GLU A 4 5.31 21.47 9.23
C GLU A 4 5.52 21.13 10.72
N ASN A 5 4.44 21.11 11.51
CA ASN A 5 4.52 20.88 12.96
C ASN A 5 4.57 19.39 13.31
N SER A 6 4.08 18.51 12.46
CA SER A 6 3.95 17.07 12.76
C SER A 6 3.91 16.21 11.48
N PRO A 7 5.00 16.18 10.69
CA PRO A 7 5.00 15.48 9.41
C PRO A 7 4.79 13.96 9.57
N TYR A 8 5.24 13.35 10.67
CA TYR A 8 5.04 11.92 10.92
C TYR A 8 3.57 11.55 11.08
N ILE A 9 2.85 12.26 11.93
CA ILE A 9 1.43 11.99 12.18
C ILE A 9 0.64 12.22 10.90
N PHE A 10 0.94 13.30 10.16
CA PHE A 10 0.26 13.59 8.88
C PHE A 10 0.43 12.43 7.88
N TYR A 11 1.67 12.03 7.60
CA TYR A 11 1.92 10.95 6.64
C TYR A 11 1.46 9.58 7.14
N GLN A 12 1.49 9.31 8.45
CA GLN A 12 0.95 8.07 9.02
C GLN A 12 -0.56 7.97 8.84
N VAL A 13 -1.32 9.03 9.15
CA VAL A 13 -2.76 9.07 8.90
C VAL A 13 -3.05 8.88 7.42
N LEU A 14 -2.31 9.58 6.55
CA LEU A 14 -2.47 9.45 5.10
C LEU A 14 -2.17 8.03 4.60
N ALA A 15 -1.16 7.37 5.17
CA ALA A 15 -0.80 5.99 4.86
C ALA A 15 -1.87 4.98 5.30
N ILE A 16 -2.46 5.16 6.48
CA ILE A 16 -3.58 4.33 6.94
C ILE A 16 -4.79 4.49 6.02
N VAL A 17 -5.14 5.73 5.66
CA VAL A 17 -6.23 6.00 4.71
C VAL A 17 -5.94 5.39 3.34
N ALA A 18 -4.72 5.57 2.84
CA ALA A 18 -4.31 5.00 1.56
C ALA A 18 -4.37 3.47 1.57
N PHE A 19 -3.91 2.83 2.66
CA PHE A 19 -4.01 1.38 2.85
C PHE A 19 -5.47 0.90 2.77
N LEU A 20 -6.38 1.51 3.54
CA LEU A 20 -7.78 1.11 3.55
C LEU A 20 -8.42 1.25 2.17
N VAL A 21 -8.17 2.37 1.48
CA VAL A 21 -8.71 2.62 0.15
C VAL A 21 -8.15 1.63 -0.87
N VAL A 22 -6.83 1.45 -0.90
CA VAL A 22 -6.18 0.58 -1.89
C VAL A 22 -6.52 -0.88 -1.67
N ASP A 23 -6.43 -1.38 -0.44
CA ASP A 23 -6.73 -2.77 -0.12
C ASP A 23 -8.19 -3.10 -0.42
N SER A 24 -9.13 -2.28 0.08
CA SER A 24 -10.55 -2.52 -0.12
C SER A 24 -10.96 -2.39 -1.59
N SER A 25 -10.47 -1.36 -2.29
CA SER A 25 -10.81 -1.17 -3.71
C SER A 25 -10.23 -2.27 -4.59
N SER A 26 -9.02 -2.75 -4.30
CA SER A 26 -8.38 -3.81 -5.09
C SER A 26 -9.12 -5.13 -4.95
N GLY A 27 -9.47 -5.53 -3.72
CA GLY A 27 -10.27 -6.74 -3.49
C GLY A 27 -11.64 -6.65 -4.15
N ILE A 28 -12.37 -5.56 -3.93
CA ILE A 28 -13.71 -5.36 -4.52
C ILE A 28 -13.66 -5.37 -6.06
N ILE A 29 -12.69 -4.69 -6.67
CA ILE A 29 -12.56 -4.66 -8.14
C ILE A 29 -12.25 -6.06 -8.67
N ALA A 30 -11.37 -6.82 -8.02
CA ALA A 30 -11.04 -8.17 -8.44
C ALA A 30 -12.27 -9.10 -8.39
N SER A 31 -13.00 -9.13 -7.27
CA SER A 31 -14.19 -9.98 -7.12
C SER A 31 -15.31 -9.62 -8.08
N ILE A 32 -15.54 -8.32 -8.36
CA ILE A 32 -16.53 -7.90 -9.36
C ILE A 32 -16.08 -8.28 -10.78
N SER A 33 -14.83 -7.98 -11.14
CA SER A 33 -14.35 -8.11 -12.51
C SER A 33 -14.06 -9.55 -12.94
N ILE A 34 -13.69 -10.40 -11.99
CA ILE A 34 -13.29 -11.79 -12.25
C ILE A 34 -14.31 -12.73 -11.63
N GLY A 35 -14.58 -12.61 -10.33
CA GLY A 35 -15.56 -13.44 -9.60
C GLY A 35 -17.00 -13.29 -10.08
N GLY A 36 -17.35 -12.15 -10.69
CA GLY A 36 -18.71 -11.84 -11.15
C GLY A 36 -19.64 -11.41 -10.02
N ASP A 37 -19.09 -11.04 -8.86
CA ASP A 37 -19.85 -10.67 -7.69
C ASP A 37 -20.54 -9.32 -7.85
N THR A 38 -21.64 -9.15 -7.12
CA THR A 38 -22.25 -7.82 -6.97
C THR A 38 -21.42 -6.96 -6.01
N LEU A 39 -21.43 -5.64 -6.20
CA LEU A 39 -20.71 -4.69 -5.33
C LEU A 39 -21.02 -4.90 -3.84
N SER A 40 -22.28 -5.19 -3.50
CA SER A 40 -22.67 -5.42 -2.11
C SER A 40 -22.13 -6.73 -1.54
N SER A 41 -21.96 -7.78 -2.36
CA SER A 41 -21.36 -9.04 -1.91
C SER A 41 -19.87 -8.84 -1.69
N ALA A 42 -19.18 -8.35 -2.72
CA ALA A 42 -17.74 -8.10 -2.68
C ALA A 42 -17.33 -7.20 -1.49
N ALA A 43 -18.10 -6.15 -1.22
CA ALA A 43 -17.85 -5.29 -0.06
C ALA A 43 -18.03 -6.01 1.29
N LYS A 44 -19.04 -6.88 1.42
CA LYS A 44 -19.27 -7.66 2.64
C LYS A 44 -18.16 -8.68 2.85
N ASP A 45 -17.75 -9.35 1.79
CA ASP A 45 -16.71 -10.38 1.84
C ASP A 45 -15.36 -9.76 2.18
N GLN A 46 -15.03 -8.59 1.62
CA GLN A 46 -13.82 -7.84 2.01
C GLN A 46 -13.83 -7.47 3.50
N ILE A 47 -14.95 -6.93 4.01
CA ILE A 47 -15.06 -6.57 5.43
C ILE A 47 -14.91 -7.81 6.32
N TYR A 48 -15.56 -8.91 5.94
CA TYR A 48 -15.47 -10.18 6.67
C TYR A 48 -14.04 -10.73 6.67
N TYR A 49 -13.35 -10.69 5.53
CA TYR A 49 -11.97 -11.13 5.40
C TYR A 49 -11.02 -10.30 6.27
N THR A 50 -11.10 -8.96 6.19
CA THR A 50 -10.28 -8.07 7.02
C THR A 50 -10.52 -8.30 8.52
N ALA A 51 -11.77 -8.54 8.91
CA ALA A 51 -12.14 -8.80 10.31
C ALA A 51 -11.66 -10.16 10.82
N THR A 52 -11.67 -11.19 9.96
CA THR A 52 -11.25 -12.55 10.33
C THR A 52 -9.74 -12.75 10.28
N GLN A 53 -9.02 -11.96 9.48
CA GLN A 53 -7.57 -12.04 9.32
C GLN A 53 -6.86 -10.73 9.69
N PRO A 54 -6.93 -10.30 10.97
CA PRO A 54 -6.35 -9.03 11.39
C PRO A 54 -4.82 -9.01 11.26
N ALA A 55 -4.16 -10.17 11.47
CA ALA A 55 -2.71 -10.28 11.34
C ALA A 55 -2.23 -10.10 9.89
N GLY A 56 -2.92 -10.73 8.92
CA GLY A 56 -2.62 -10.57 7.49
C GLY A 56 -2.85 -9.12 7.04
N SER A 57 -3.96 -8.52 7.46
CA SER A 57 -4.28 -7.12 7.18
C SER A 57 -3.24 -6.16 7.78
N ALA A 58 -2.78 -6.41 9.01
CA ALA A 58 -1.72 -5.62 9.63
C ALA A 58 -0.38 -5.76 8.90
N PHE A 59 -0.08 -6.93 8.34
CA PHE A 59 1.14 -7.16 7.56
C PHE A 59 1.11 -6.39 6.23
N LEU A 60 -0.06 -6.31 5.57
CA LEU A 60 -0.29 -5.50 4.37
C LEU A 60 -0.18 -3.98 4.63
N LEU A 61 -0.39 -3.52 5.86
CA LEU A 61 -0.23 -2.11 6.24
C LEU A 61 1.24 -1.68 6.37
N LEU A 62 2.17 -2.59 6.68
CA LEU A 62 3.60 -2.30 6.86
C LEU A 62 4.25 -1.48 5.72
N PRO A 63 4.11 -1.84 4.43
CA PRO A 63 4.68 -1.07 3.32
C PRO A 63 4.20 0.40 3.31
N TYR A 64 2.94 0.65 3.66
CA TYR A 64 2.39 2.01 3.75
C TYR A 64 3.01 2.77 4.93
N LEU A 65 3.23 2.11 6.07
CA LEU A 65 3.89 2.72 7.22
C LEU A 65 5.35 3.05 6.91
N THR A 66 6.08 2.16 6.22
CA THR A 66 7.44 2.43 5.76
C THR A 66 7.48 3.61 4.79
N LEU A 67 6.57 3.65 3.82
CA LEU A 67 6.43 4.76 2.88
C LEU A 67 6.13 6.08 3.59
N SER A 68 5.25 6.06 4.60
CA SER A 68 4.93 7.22 5.43
C SER A 68 6.16 7.75 6.16
N TRP A 69 6.99 6.85 6.70
CA TRP A 69 8.22 7.21 7.39
C TRP A 69 9.25 7.80 6.43
N ILE A 70 9.42 7.21 5.24
CA ILE A 70 10.33 7.74 4.20
C ILE A 70 9.93 9.18 3.86
N SER A 71 8.65 9.41 3.59
CA SER A 71 8.09 10.70 3.18
C SER A 71 8.16 11.74 4.31
N ALA A 72 7.76 11.37 5.53
CA ALA A 72 7.87 12.22 6.71
C ALA A 72 9.32 12.63 7.01
N SER A 73 10.28 11.72 6.78
CA SER A 73 11.70 12.00 6.98
C SER A 73 12.25 13.06 6.02
N LEU A 74 11.68 13.18 4.81
CA LEU A 74 12.01 14.22 3.84
C LEU A 74 11.35 15.55 4.20
N ALA A 75 10.08 15.52 4.59
CA ALA A 75 9.36 16.72 5.04
C ALA A 75 10.06 17.39 6.23
N ARG A 76 10.58 16.60 7.20
CA ARG A 76 11.40 17.14 8.31
C ARG A 76 12.65 17.90 7.85
N LYS A 77 13.16 17.61 6.66
CA LYS A 77 14.32 18.28 6.07
C LYS A 77 13.94 19.44 5.15
N LYS A 78 12.70 19.96 5.27
CA LYS A 78 12.13 21.02 4.44
C LYS A 78 12.01 20.66 2.95
N LEU A 79 12.09 19.37 2.60
CA LEU A 79 11.90 18.86 1.24
C LEU A 79 10.44 18.45 1.01
N PHE A 80 9.51 19.41 1.16
CA PHE A 80 8.07 19.14 1.16
C PHE A 80 7.56 18.61 -0.20
N GLU A 81 7.93 19.25 -1.31
CA GLU A 81 7.51 18.80 -2.64
C GLU A 81 8.02 17.38 -2.95
N SER A 82 9.30 17.12 -2.65
CA SER A 82 9.88 15.78 -2.83
C SER A 82 9.21 14.73 -1.93
N SER A 83 8.82 15.11 -0.71
CA SER A 83 8.11 14.20 0.21
C SER A 83 6.73 13.82 -0.32
N LYS A 84 5.96 14.80 -0.85
CA LYS A 84 4.66 14.55 -1.47
C LYS A 84 4.81 13.64 -2.69
N PHE A 85 5.76 13.96 -3.58
CA PHE A 85 6.02 13.18 -4.77
C PHE A 85 6.37 11.72 -4.44
N ILE A 86 7.29 11.48 -3.50
CA ILE A 86 7.65 10.11 -3.09
C ILE A 86 6.46 9.37 -2.50
N PHE A 87 5.66 10.04 -1.66
CA PHE A 87 4.49 9.41 -1.06
C PHE A 87 3.48 8.96 -2.14
N PHE A 88 3.07 9.86 -3.04
CA PHE A 88 2.10 9.52 -4.08
C PHE A 88 2.63 8.49 -5.07
N LEU A 89 3.90 8.61 -5.47
CA LEU A 89 4.54 7.61 -6.32
C LEU A 89 4.55 6.23 -5.65
N GLY A 90 4.93 6.17 -4.37
CA GLY A 90 4.92 4.92 -3.61
C GLY A 90 3.53 4.31 -3.47
N VAL A 91 2.50 5.13 -3.18
CA VAL A 91 1.12 4.65 -3.12
C VAL A 91 0.66 4.09 -4.46
N MET A 92 0.99 4.74 -5.58
CA MET A 92 0.65 4.25 -6.92
C MET A 92 1.32 2.90 -7.25
N ILE A 93 2.59 2.74 -6.87
CA ILE A 93 3.32 1.47 -7.05
C ILE A 93 2.65 0.37 -6.22
N ILE A 94 2.44 0.62 -4.91
CA ILE A 94 1.82 -0.36 -4.02
C ILE A 94 0.42 -0.70 -4.52
N TRP A 95 -0.39 0.28 -4.91
CA TRP A 95 -1.74 0.04 -5.44
C TRP A 95 -1.72 -0.84 -6.69
N THR A 96 -0.85 -0.55 -7.66
CA THR A 96 -0.76 -1.36 -8.88
C THR A 96 -0.44 -2.82 -8.54
N MET A 97 0.52 -3.04 -7.65
CA MET A 97 0.92 -4.38 -7.23
C MET A 97 -0.17 -5.09 -6.41
N THR A 98 -0.82 -4.39 -5.47
CA THR A 98 -1.95 -4.92 -4.72
C THR A 98 -3.10 -5.32 -5.65
N ALA A 99 -3.44 -4.48 -6.62
CA ALA A 99 -4.48 -4.79 -7.61
C ALA A 99 -4.13 -6.03 -8.46
N LEU A 100 -2.86 -6.18 -8.85
CA LEU A 100 -2.39 -7.38 -9.55
C LEU A 100 -2.46 -8.62 -8.67
N GLY A 101 -2.02 -8.54 -7.41
CA GLY A 101 -2.08 -9.66 -6.46
C GLY A 101 -3.51 -10.13 -6.19
N TYR A 102 -4.45 -9.22 -5.94
CA TYR A 102 -5.87 -9.58 -5.77
C TYR A 102 -6.47 -10.19 -7.03
N ARG A 103 -6.11 -9.69 -8.22
CA ARG A 103 -6.54 -10.27 -9.49
C ARG A 103 -6.01 -11.69 -9.70
N SER A 104 -4.72 -11.92 -9.43
CA SER A 104 -4.09 -13.24 -9.51
C SER A 104 -4.73 -14.22 -8.51
N ALA A 105 -4.99 -13.75 -7.29
CA ALA A 105 -5.65 -14.56 -6.26
C ALA A 105 -7.05 -14.99 -6.69
N GLU A 106 -7.86 -14.07 -7.24
CA GLU A 106 -9.22 -14.39 -7.70
C GLU A 106 -9.21 -15.41 -8.85
N LEU A 107 -8.29 -15.27 -9.81
CA LEU A 107 -8.11 -16.26 -10.89
C LEU A 107 -7.74 -17.64 -10.35
N LEU A 108 -6.81 -17.71 -9.39
CA LEU A 108 -6.42 -18.96 -8.75
C LEU A 108 -7.58 -19.59 -7.96
N MET A 109 -8.45 -18.78 -7.34
CA MET A 109 -9.66 -19.27 -6.66
C MET A 109 -10.65 -19.88 -7.64
N GLN A 110 -10.83 -19.29 -8.82
CA GLN A 110 -11.68 -19.85 -9.88
C GLN A 110 -11.19 -21.20 -10.39
N ASP A 111 -9.86 -21.35 -10.48
CA ASP A 111 -9.22 -22.60 -10.89
C ASP A 111 -9.16 -23.65 -9.75
N GLY A 112 -9.67 -23.33 -8.55
CA GLY A 112 -9.70 -24.23 -7.39
C GLY A 112 -8.40 -24.28 -6.57
N TYR A 113 -7.43 -23.40 -6.85
CA TYR A 113 -6.15 -23.30 -6.16
C TYR A 113 -6.19 -22.35 -4.95
N TYR A 114 -7.10 -22.59 -3.99
CA TYR A 114 -7.34 -21.71 -2.84
C TYR A 114 -6.10 -21.40 -2.00
N THR A 115 -5.24 -22.40 -1.75
CA THR A 115 -4.01 -22.21 -0.98
C THR A 115 -3.05 -21.25 -1.70
N ALA A 116 -2.93 -21.38 -3.03
CA ALA A 116 -2.07 -20.51 -3.83
C ALA A 116 -2.61 -19.08 -3.85
N ALA A 117 -3.94 -18.93 -3.98
CA ALA A 117 -4.60 -17.62 -3.92
C ALA A 117 -4.36 -16.86 -2.61
N ILE A 118 -4.43 -17.56 -1.47
CA ILE A 118 -4.14 -16.96 -0.16
C ILE A 118 -2.68 -16.48 -0.10
N PHE A 119 -1.74 -17.31 -0.58
CA PHE A 119 -0.33 -16.96 -0.57
C PHE A 119 0.00 -15.77 -1.47
N GLU A 120 -0.67 -15.65 -2.61
CA GLU A 120 -0.50 -14.53 -3.55
C GLU A 120 -0.73 -13.18 -2.84
N VAL A 121 -1.80 -13.07 -2.04
CA VAL A 121 -2.08 -11.84 -1.27
C VAL A 121 -1.17 -11.73 -0.04
N ALA A 122 -0.93 -12.83 0.66
CA ALA A 122 -0.15 -12.82 1.90
C ALA A 122 1.33 -12.44 1.69
N PHE A 123 1.90 -12.73 0.52
CA PHE A 123 3.29 -12.43 0.20
C PHE A 123 3.51 -11.06 -0.46
N LEU A 124 2.45 -10.32 -0.81
CA LEU A 124 2.55 -8.95 -1.34
C LEU A 124 3.52 -8.05 -0.56
N PRO A 125 3.55 -8.06 0.80
CA PRO A 125 4.49 -7.24 1.55
C PRO A 125 5.95 -7.50 1.24
N LEU A 126 6.32 -8.75 0.93
CA LEU A 126 7.67 -9.11 0.52
C LEU A 126 7.98 -8.59 -0.88
N GLU A 127 7.01 -8.63 -1.78
CA GLU A 127 7.16 -8.11 -3.15
C GLU A 127 7.33 -6.59 -3.19
N PHE A 128 6.87 -5.87 -2.16
CA PHE A 128 7.09 -4.43 -2.05
C PHE A 128 8.53 -4.06 -1.65
N ILE A 129 9.31 -5.00 -1.10
CA ILE A 129 10.66 -4.72 -0.58
C ILE A 129 11.56 -4.05 -1.62
N PRO A 130 11.73 -4.56 -2.86
CA PRO A 130 12.57 -3.93 -3.87
C PRO A 130 12.14 -2.48 -4.16
N TRP A 131 10.84 -2.22 -4.24
CA TRP A 131 10.31 -0.89 -4.53
C TRP A 131 10.53 0.07 -3.37
N LEU A 132 10.35 -0.38 -2.13
CA LEU A 132 10.64 0.42 -0.94
C LEU A 132 12.15 0.75 -0.86
N LEU A 133 13.03 -0.18 -1.25
CA LEU A 133 14.47 0.08 -1.34
C LEU A 133 14.81 1.13 -2.40
N VAL A 134 14.14 1.09 -3.57
CA VAL A 134 14.30 2.13 -4.61
C VAL A 134 13.86 3.49 -4.08
N LEU A 135 12.70 3.58 -3.41
CA LEU A 135 12.22 4.85 -2.83
C LEU A 135 13.14 5.35 -1.71
N LEU A 136 13.70 4.45 -0.91
CA LEU A 136 14.69 4.78 0.12
C LEU A 136 15.99 5.33 -0.50
N PHE A 137 16.45 4.74 -1.61
CA PHE A 137 17.60 5.22 -2.36
C PHE A 137 17.36 6.60 -2.96
N ILE A 138 16.21 6.83 -3.59
CA ILE A 138 15.81 8.16 -4.11
C ILE A 138 15.80 9.19 -2.96
N ARG A 139 15.22 8.83 -1.82
CA ARG A 139 15.23 9.66 -0.62
C ARG A 139 16.65 9.99 -0.15
N TYR A 140 17.57 9.02 -0.16
CA TYR A 140 18.98 9.24 0.17
C TYR A 140 19.63 10.25 -0.79
N MET A 141 19.43 10.10 -2.09
CA MET A 141 19.99 10.99 -3.11
C MET A 141 19.49 12.44 -2.96
N LEU A 142 18.19 12.62 -2.72
CA LEU A 142 17.60 13.95 -2.51
C LEU A 142 18.16 14.65 -1.28
N VAL A 143 18.32 13.91 -0.18
CA VAL A 143 18.91 14.44 1.05
C VAL A 143 20.37 14.85 0.84
N ARG A 144 21.13 14.05 0.07
CA ARG A 144 22.53 14.36 -0.23
C ARG A 144 22.64 15.65 -1.05
N LYS A 145 21.88 15.75 -2.15
CA LYS A 145 21.87 16.93 -3.02
C LYS A 145 21.52 18.22 -2.26
N SER A 146 20.57 18.15 -1.33
CA SER A 146 20.17 19.30 -0.50
C SER A 146 21.25 19.79 0.47
N LYS A 147 22.29 19.01 0.76
CA LYS A 147 23.43 19.44 1.61
C LYS A 147 24.55 20.09 0.82
N GLU A 148 24.57 19.88 -0.50
CA GLU A 148 25.59 20.41 -1.40
C GLU A 148 25.21 21.82 -1.93
N THR A 149 23.96 22.25 -1.69
CA THR A 149 23.44 23.59 -2.01
C THR A 149 23.37 24.44 -0.75
#